data_AF-A0A6J4QFG5-F1
#
_entry.id   AF-A0A6J4QFG5-F1
#
_cell.length_a   1.000
_cell.length_b   1.000
_cell.length_c   1.000
_cell.angle_alpha   90.00
_cell.angle_beta   90.00
_cell.angle_gamma   90.00
#
_symmetry.space_group_name_H-M   'P 1'
#
loop_
_entity.id
_entity.type
_entity.pdbx_description
1 polymer ?
#
loop_
_entity_poly.entity_id
_entity_poly.type
_entity_poly.pdbx_seq_one_letter_code
_entity_poly.pdbx_strand_id
1 'polypeptide(L)'
;MASAKSTRRGSEVERFVKTLALVFERALWGSRFAVLIAVVGSVVLALGAFYLATADVIYWLGYLVSYTDPSSSSAEREVVRANAVTTIVKAVDEYLIAAILLLFALGLYELFIDRIDAA
;
A
#
# COMPACT_ATOMS: atom_id res chain seq x y z
N MET A 1 -12.37 51.63 -42.62
CA MET A 1 -11.17 51.08 -41.94
C MET A 1 -11.52 50.43 -40.59
N ALA A 2 -12.40 49.41 -40.54
CA ALA A 2 -12.86 48.84 -39.27
C ALA A 2 -13.14 47.32 -39.29
N SER A 3 -12.43 46.53 -40.11
CA SER A 3 -12.75 45.09 -40.28
C SER A 3 -11.58 44.13 -40.00
N ALA A 4 -10.40 44.61 -39.57
CA ALA A 4 -9.22 43.74 -39.36
C ALA A 4 -8.90 43.39 -37.90
N LYS A 5 -9.63 43.95 -36.91
CA LYS A 5 -9.26 43.84 -35.48
C LYS A 5 -9.92 42.66 -34.74
N SER A 6 -10.99 42.05 -35.27
CA SER A 6 -11.70 40.97 -34.55
C SER A 6 -11.06 39.59 -34.70
N THR A 7 -10.32 39.32 -35.78
CA THR A 7 -9.69 38.00 -36.02
C THR A 7 -8.48 37.72 -35.14
N ARG A 8 -7.75 38.75 -34.66
CA ARG A 8 -6.54 38.53 -33.83
C ARG A 8 -6.85 38.10 -32.38
N ARG A 9 -7.99 38.53 -31.82
CA ARG A 9 -8.33 38.31 -30.40
C ARG A 9 -8.69 36.86 -30.07
N GLY A 10 -9.18 36.09 -31.06
CA GLY A 10 -9.43 34.65 -30.90
C GLY A 10 -8.13 33.84 -30.71
N SER A 11 -7.02 34.28 -31.30
CA SER A 11 -5.75 33.53 -31.29
C SER A 11 -5.00 33.53 -29.97
N GLU A 12 -5.28 34.50 -29.08
CA GLU A 12 -4.64 34.58 -27.75
C GLU A 12 -5.35 33.68 -26.74
N VAL A 13 -6.69 33.68 -26.76
CA VAL A 13 -7.50 32.79 -25.92
C VAL A 13 -7.26 31.33 -26.30
N GLU A 14 -7.21 31.01 -27.59
CA GLU A 14 -6.95 29.65 -28.06
C GLU A 14 -5.54 29.15 -27.69
N ARG A 15 -4.54 30.05 -27.74
CA ARG A 15 -3.18 29.74 -27.27
C ARG A 15 -3.12 29.53 -25.76
N PHE A 16 -3.84 30.34 -24.99
CA PHE A 16 -3.91 30.19 -23.54
C PHE A 16 -4.54 28.86 -23.15
N VAL A 17 -5.67 28.50 -23.77
CA VAL A 17 -6.35 27.20 -23.54
C VAL A 17 -5.46 26.02 -23.94
N LYS A 18 -4.77 26.08 -25.08
CA LYS A 18 -3.82 25.03 -25.50
C LYS A 18 -2.65 24.89 -24.52
N THR A 19 -2.12 26.00 -24.02
CA THR A 19 -1.01 25.98 -23.04
C THR A 19 -1.48 25.37 -21.72
N LEU A 20 -2.68 25.74 -21.25
CA LEU A 20 -3.27 25.19 -20.03
C LEU A 20 -3.53 23.67 -20.16
N ALA A 21 -4.06 23.24 -21.31
CA ALA A 21 -4.31 21.83 -21.62
C ALA A 21 -3.02 21.01 -21.62
N LEU A 22 -1.93 21.52 -22.22
CA LEU A 22 -0.62 20.85 -22.23
C LEU A 22 -0.02 20.68 -20.83
N VAL A 23 -0.21 21.67 -19.95
CA VAL A 23 0.23 21.58 -18.54
C VAL A 23 -0.60 20.53 -17.79
N PHE A 24 -1.93 20.54 -17.97
CA PHE A 24 -2.82 19.54 -17.38
C PHE A 24 -2.53 18.13 -17.89
N GLU A 25 -2.33 17.96 -19.19
CA GLU A 25 -2.01 16.69 -19.82
C GLU A 25 -0.70 16.11 -19.28
N ARG A 26 0.35 16.93 -19.14
CA ARG A 26 1.60 16.52 -18.48
C ARG A 26 1.41 16.15 -17.01
N ALA A 27 0.57 16.88 -16.27
CA ALA A 27 0.27 16.55 -14.88
C ALA A 27 -0.53 15.24 -14.75
N LEU A 28 -1.51 15.01 -15.64
CA LEU A 28 -2.25 13.76 -15.78
C LEU A 28 -1.35 12.59 -16.18
N TRP A 29 -0.33 12.84 -16.98
CA TRP A 29 0.68 11.82 -17.31
C TRP A 29 1.55 11.47 -16.10
N GLY A 30 1.99 12.48 -15.34
CA GLY A 30 2.76 12.30 -14.11
C GLY A 30 2.03 11.54 -13.00
N SER A 31 0.69 11.62 -12.95
CA SER A 31 -0.10 10.90 -11.94
C SER A 31 0.04 9.38 -12.07
N ARG A 32 0.11 8.85 -13.30
CA ARG A 32 0.31 7.41 -13.54
C ARG A 32 1.67 6.92 -13.04
N PHE A 33 2.74 7.69 -13.27
CA PHE A 33 4.07 7.37 -12.77
C PHE A 33 4.16 7.46 -11.24
N ALA A 34 3.56 8.50 -10.65
CA ALA A 34 3.52 8.64 -9.20
C ALA A 34 2.78 7.47 -8.53
N VAL A 35 1.65 7.03 -9.11
CA VAL A 35 0.91 5.87 -8.61
C VAL A 35 1.71 4.58 -8.75
N LEU A 36 2.40 4.36 -9.88
CA LEU A 36 3.28 3.19 -10.04
C LEU A 36 4.34 3.09 -8.92
N ILE A 37 4.97 4.21 -8.56
CA ILE A 37 5.94 4.25 -7.45
C ILE A 37 5.27 3.85 -6.13
N ALA A 38 4.07 4.37 -5.85
CA ALA A 38 3.32 4.03 -4.64
C ALA A 38 2.89 2.55 -4.60
N VAL A 39 2.47 1.98 -5.73
CA VAL A 39 2.10 0.56 -5.87
C VAL A 39 3.31 -0.32 -5.59
N VAL A 40 4.44 -0.08 -6.27
CA VAL A 40 5.67 -0.87 -6.09
C VAL A 40 6.18 -0.77 -4.65
N GLY A 41 6.20 0.45 -4.09
CA GLY A 41 6.59 0.65 -2.69
C GLY A 41 5.70 -0.12 -1.71
N SER A 42 4.38 -0.10 -1.93
CA SER A 42 3.41 -0.82 -1.08
C SER A 42 3.59 -2.33 -1.17
N VAL A 43 3.84 -2.88 -2.37
CA VAL A 43 4.13 -4.32 -2.55
C VAL A 43 5.42 -4.71 -1.83
N VAL A 44 6.51 -3.93 -1.98
CA VAL A 44 7.79 -4.22 -1.32
C VAL A 44 7.63 -4.20 0.20
N LEU A 45 6.95 -3.19 0.74
CA LEU A 45 6.68 -3.10 2.17
C LEU A 45 5.79 -4.25 2.66
N ALA A 46 4.76 -4.62 1.89
CA ALA A 46 3.90 -5.75 2.24
C ALA A 46 4.69 -7.06 2.31
N LEU A 47 5.55 -7.34 1.31
CA LEU A 47 6.39 -8.53 1.30
C LEU A 47 7.37 -8.55 2.47
N GLY A 48 7.97 -7.40 2.80
CA GLY A 48 8.82 -7.24 3.98
C GLY A 48 8.05 -7.50 5.28
N ALA A 49 6.85 -6.94 5.41
CA ALA A 49 5.99 -7.16 6.57
C ALA A 49 5.55 -8.63 6.69
N PHE A 50 5.16 -9.29 5.59
CA PHE A 50 4.86 -10.72 5.58
C PHE A 50 6.07 -11.56 6.02
N TYR A 51 7.26 -11.24 5.53
CA TYR A 51 8.48 -11.95 5.91
C TYR A 51 8.76 -11.82 7.41
N LEU A 52 8.70 -10.60 7.96
CA LEU A 52 8.92 -10.35 9.38
C LEU A 52 7.86 -11.05 10.26
N ALA A 53 6.58 -10.88 9.94
CA ALA A 53 5.48 -11.54 10.65
C ALA A 53 5.61 -13.08 10.63
N THR A 54 6.01 -13.64 9.49
CA THR A 54 6.23 -15.08 9.34
C THR A 54 7.42 -15.55 10.17
N ALA A 55 8.53 -14.81 10.15
CA ALA A 55 9.71 -15.14 10.95
C ALA A 55 9.37 -15.13 12.44
N ASP A 56 8.68 -14.10 12.93
CA ASP A 56 8.31 -13.96 14.34
C ASP A 56 7.40 -15.10 14.82
N VAL A 57 6.43 -15.50 14.00
CA VAL A 57 5.57 -16.66 14.27
C VAL A 57 6.37 -17.96 14.34
N ILE A 58 7.29 -18.19 13.41
CA ILE A 58 8.13 -19.40 13.39
C ILE A 58 9.02 -19.46 14.64
N TYR A 59 9.68 -18.36 15.00
CA TYR A 59 10.51 -18.32 16.21
C TYR A 59 9.68 -18.61 17.46
N TRP A 60 8.50 -18.00 17.60
CA TRP A 60 7.64 -18.21 18.76
C TRP A 60 7.11 -19.65 18.87
N LEU A 61 6.74 -20.27 17.74
CA LEU A 61 6.36 -21.69 17.69
C LEU A 61 7.49 -22.61 18.15
N GLY A 62 8.75 -22.29 17.82
CA GLY A 62 9.92 -23.01 18.33
C GLY A 62 10.01 -22.99 19.86
N TYR A 63 9.68 -21.86 20.49
CA TYR A 63 9.67 -21.74 21.95
C TYR A 63 8.50 -22.47 22.62
N LEU A 64 7.34 -22.60 21.95
CA LEU A 64 6.19 -23.34 22.49
C LEU A 64 6.47 -24.83 22.73
N VAL A 65 7.40 -25.44 21.99
CA VAL A 65 7.77 -26.85 22.20
C VAL A 65 8.33 -27.08 23.61
N SER A 66 8.98 -26.06 24.21
CA SER A 66 9.48 -26.11 25.59
C SER A 66 8.41 -25.91 26.67
N TYR A 67 7.17 -25.60 26.28
CA TYR A 67 6.07 -25.28 27.19
C TYR A 67 5.31 -26.52 27.72
N THR A 68 5.67 -27.71 27.26
CA THR A 68 5.00 -28.97 27.63
C THR A 68 5.53 -29.60 28.93
N ASP A 69 6.38 -28.91 29.69
CA ASP A 69 6.88 -29.41 30.97
C ASP A 69 5.74 -29.50 32.01
N PRO A 70 5.35 -30.71 32.45
CA PRO A 70 4.18 -30.92 33.32
C PRO A 70 4.34 -30.36 34.75
N SER A 71 5.53 -29.87 35.12
CA SER A 71 5.84 -29.39 36.47
C SER A 71 5.42 -27.95 36.79
N SER A 72 4.81 -27.23 35.83
CA SER A 72 4.50 -25.80 35.96
C SER A 72 3.30 -25.50 36.89
N SER A 73 3.50 -24.51 37.77
CA SER A 73 2.52 -24.01 38.75
C SER A 73 1.32 -23.31 38.09
N SER A 74 0.21 -23.14 38.81
CA SER A 74 -0.97 -22.41 38.29
C SER A 74 -0.66 -20.96 37.91
N ALA A 75 0.25 -20.29 38.63
CA ALA A 75 0.68 -18.92 38.33
C ALA A 75 1.53 -18.84 37.05
N GLU A 76 2.43 -19.81 36.80
CA GLU A 76 3.19 -19.87 35.55
C GLU A 76 2.30 -20.10 34.33
N ARG A 77 1.25 -20.93 34.48
CA ARG A 77 0.28 -21.17 33.40
C ARG A 77 -0.47 -19.92 32.98
N GLU A 78 -0.74 -19.02 33.92
CA GLU A 78 -1.44 -17.76 33.64
C GLU A 78 -0.53 -16.76 32.91
N VAL A 79 0.73 -16.63 33.36
CA VAL A 79 1.74 -15.80 32.70
C VAL A 79 1.95 -16.22 31.25
N VAL A 80 2.08 -17.53 30.99
CA VAL A 80 2.29 -17.96 29.62
C VAL A 80 1.04 -17.91 28.76
N ARG A 81 -0.16 -18.11 29.34
CA ARG A 81 -1.40 -17.81 28.60
C ARG A 81 -1.44 -16.34 28.17
N ALA A 82 -1.11 -15.41 29.06
CA ALA A 82 -1.07 -13.98 28.75
C ALA A 82 -0.03 -13.64 27.66
N ASN A 83 1.16 -14.24 27.75
CA ASN A 83 2.20 -14.10 26.73
C ASN A 83 1.76 -14.67 25.37
N ALA A 84 1.11 -15.83 25.36
CA ALA A 84 0.60 -16.43 24.14
C ALA A 84 -0.44 -15.57 23.44
N VAL A 85 -1.41 -15.03 24.20
CA VAL A 85 -2.41 -14.09 23.65
C VAL A 85 -1.72 -12.85 23.08
N THR A 86 -0.73 -12.29 23.80
CA THR A 86 0.01 -11.12 23.35
C THR A 86 0.76 -11.39 22.04
N THR A 87 1.43 -12.54 21.92
CA THR A 87 2.13 -12.89 20.68
C THR A 87 1.16 -13.11 19.52
N ILE A 88 0.02 -13.76 19.75
CA ILE A 88 -1.00 -13.95 18.71
C ILE A 88 -1.51 -12.60 18.21
N VAL A 89 -1.87 -11.67 19.09
CA VAL A 89 -2.38 -10.35 18.69
C VAL A 89 -1.32 -9.58 17.89
N LYS A 90 -0.06 -9.62 18.31
CA LYS A 90 1.04 -8.98 17.57
C LYS A 90 1.21 -9.57 16.17
N ALA A 91 1.25 -10.90 16.05
CA ALA A 91 1.37 -11.55 14.75
C ALA A 91 0.19 -11.21 13.83
N VAL A 92 -1.03 -11.20 14.37
CA VAL A 92 -2.23 -10.85 13.60
C VAL A 92 -2.16 -9.41 13.10
N ASP A 93 -1.79 -8.45 13.95
CA ASP A 93 -1.67 -7.04 13.56
C ASP A 93 -0.66 -6.86 12.40
N GLU A 94 0.51 -7.49 12.49
CA GLU A 94 1.54 -7.40 11.44
C GLU A 94 1.06 -8.01 10.11
N TYR A 95 0.37 -9.15 10.13
CA TYR A 95 -0.25 -9.72 8.93
C TYR A 95 -1.35 -8.83 8.36
N LEU A 96 -2.13 -8.16 9.21
CA LEU A 96 -3.18 -7.23 8.76
C LEU A 96 -2.56 -6.02 8.06
N ILE A 97 -1.48 -5.44 8.60
CA ILE A 97 -0.76 -4.34 7.95
C ILE A 97 -0.21 -4.79 6.59
N ALA A 98 0.41 -5.98 6.52
CA ALA A 98 0.92 -6.53 5.27
C ALA A 98 -0.19 -6.75 4.22
N ALA A 99 -1.33 -7.30 4.64
CA ALA A 99 -2.49 -7.50 3.77
C ALA A 99 -3.09 -6.17 3.29
N ILE A 100 -3.22 -5.18 4.17
CA ILE A 100 -3.73 -3.85 3.83
C ILE A 100 -2.81 -3.17 2.82
N LEU A 101 -1.49 -3.30 2.96
CA LEU A 101 -0.54 -2.76 1.98
C LEU A 101 -0.71 -3.41 0.60
N LEU A 102 -0.96 -4.73 0.52
CA LEU A 102 -1.28 -5.39 -0.74
C LEU A 102 -2.62 -4.92 -1.32
N LEU A 103 -3.68 -4.87 -0.51
CA LEU A 103 -4.99 -4.38 -0.95
C LEU A 103 -4.91 -2.94 -1.46
N PHE A 104 -4.13 -2.10 -0.78
CA PHE A 104 -3.88 -0.72 -1.20
C PHE A 104 -3.11 -0.66 -2.52
N ALA A 105 -2.06 -1.46 -2.68
CA ALA A 105 -1.30 -1.55 -3.92
C ALA A 105 -2.18 -1.99 -5.10
N LEU A 106 -2.97 -3.05 -4.91
CA LEU A 106 -3.89 -3.57 -5.92
C LEU A 106 -5.00 -2.56 -6.25
N GLY A 107 -5.61 -1.96 -5.23
CA GLY A 107 -6.65 -0.95 -5.41
C GLY A 107 -6.15 0.31 -6.14
N LEU A 108 -4.94 0.79 -5.84
CA LEU A 108 -4.32 1.88 -6.57
C LEU A 108 -4.00 1.51 -8.02
N TYR A 109 -3.51 0.29 -8.25
CA TYR A 109 -3.21 -0.18 -9.60
C TYR A 109 -4.48 -0.25 -10.45
N GLU A 110 -5.54 -0.89 -9.94
CA GLU A 110 -6.81 -1.03 -10.65
C GLU A 110 -7.50 0.32 -10.89
N LEU A 111 -7.44 1.25 -9.94
CA LEU A 111 -8.12 2.53 -10.04
C LEU A 111 -7.45 3.48 -11.04
N PHE A 112 -6.12 3.45 -11.14
CA PHE A 112 -5.37 4.49 -11.87
C PHE A 112 -4.59 3.99 -13.09
N ILE A 113 -4.33 2.70 -13.21
CA ILE A 113 -3.50 2.13 -14.29
C ILE A 113 -4.38 1.32 -15.24
N ASP A 114 -4.78 0.13 -14.84
CA ASP A 114 -5.61 -0.76 -15.64
C ASP A 114 -6.20 -1.87 -14.77
N ARG A 115 -7.24 -2.55 -15.26
CA ARG A 115 -7.76 -3.74 -14.59
C ARG A 115 -6.73 -4.87 -14.68
N ILE A 116 -6.60 -5.63 -13.60
CA ILE A 116 -5.78 -6.83 -13.59
C ILE A 116 -6.58 -7.94 -14.25
N ASP A 117 -6.29 -8.24 -15.52
CA ASP A 117 -6.76 -9.46 -16.17
C ASP A 117 -5.83 -10.62 -15.77
N ALA A 118 -6.35 -11.54 -14.97
CA ALA A 118 -5.70 -12.83 -14.75
C ALA A 118 -5.87 -13.67 -16.02
N ALA A 119 -4.79 -13.83 -16.79
CA ALA A 119 -4.75 -14.66 -18.00
C ALA A 119 -4.80 -16.16 -17.67
#